data_AF-A0A1U9MDY0-F1
#
_entry.id   AF-A0A1U9MDY0-F1
#
_cell.length_a   1.000
_cell.length_b   1.000
_cell.length_c   1.000
_cell.angle_alpha   90.00
_cell.angle_beta   90.00
_cell.angle_gamma   90.00
#
_symmetry.space_group_name_H-M   'P 1'
#
loop_
_entity.id
_entity.type
_entity.pdbx_description
1 polymer ?
#
loop_
_entity_poly.entity_id
_entity_poly.type
_entity_poly.pdbx_seq_one_letter_code
_entity_poly.pdbx_strand_id
1 'polypeptide(L)'
;MLPPAIDVEIDQTKNPDRQVILERLGNLLQHVESYYGSKPIIYTDEENYKNYIAGRFSGYLLWYRSIFSRPDLPDKHQWAFWQYNPVGRLQGYRGQEYFIDLDIFNGTRDLFETFPTGW
;
A
#
# COMPACT_ATOMS: atom_id res chain seq x y z
N MET A 1 -14.31 9.03 -3.07
CA MET A 1 -13.64 7.82 -3.63
C MET A 1 -12.20 7.88 -3.20
N LEU A 2 -11.56 6.77 -2.84
CA LEU A 2 -10.12 6.76 -2.52
C LEU A 2 -9.27 6.86 -3.80
N PRO A 3 -8.01 7.32 -3.73
CA PRO A 3 -7.08 7.20 -4.86
C PRO A 3 -6.83 5.72 -5.21
N PRO A 4 -6.36 5.43 -6.42
CA PRO A 4 -5.97 4.07 -6.80
C PRO A 4 -4.90 3.51 -5.83
N ALA A 5 -4.90 2.20 -5.64
CA ALA A 5 -3.83 1.50 -4.94
C ALA A 5 -3.14 0.54 -5.92
N ILE A 6 -1.81 0.42 -5.81
CA ILE A 6 -1.01 -0.59 -6.50
C ILE A 6 -0.46 -1.53 -5.45
N ASP A 7 -0.86 -2.80 -5.56
CA ASP A 7 -0.39 -3.89 -4.70
C ASP A 7 0.97 -4.40 -5.20
N VAL A 8 1.99 -4.26 -4.35
CA VAL A 8 3.37 -4.70 -4.62
C VAL A 8 3.74 -5.87 -3.70
N GLU A 9 3.31 -7.05 -4.11
CA GLU A 9 3.63 -8.36 -3.51
C GLU A 9 4.37 -9.25 -4.54
N ILE A 10 5.66 -8.96 -4.77
CA ILE A 10 6.46 -9.70 -5.75
C ILE A 10 6.96 -11.01 -5.14
N ASP A 11 6.59 -12.12 -5.76
CA ASP A 11 7.09 -13.46 -5.40
C ASP A 11 8.60 -13.59 -5.71
N GLN A 12 9.42 -13.48 -4.66
CA GLN A 12 10.88 -13.58 -4.77
C GLN A 12 11.34 -14.99 -5.18
N THR A 13 10.52 -16.03 -5.00
CA THR A 13 10.87 -17.41 -5.41
C THR A 13 11.00 -17.57 -6.92
N LYS A 14 10.48 -16.60 -7.69
CA LYS A 14 10.60 -16.54 -9.15
C LYS A 14 11.90 -15.89 -9.63
N ASN A 15 12.78 -15.47 -8.72
CA ASN A 15 14.01 -14.74 -9.04
C ASN A 15 13.77 -13.58 -10.03
N PRO A 16 12.83 -12.66 -9.71
CA PRO A 16 12.53 -11.55 -10.59
C PRO A 16 13.77 -10.65 -10.78
N ASP A 17 13.95 -10.14 -11.99
CA ASP A 17 14.97 -9.10 -12.22
C ASP A 17 14.52 -7.82 -11.51
N ARG A 18 15.27 -7.46 -10.48
CA ARG A 18 14.97 -6.31 -9.64
C ARG A 18 14.90 -5.00 -10.43
N GLN A 19 15.76 -4.80 -11.41
CA GLN A 19 15.78 -3.57 -12.19
C GLN A 19 14.55 -3.48 -13.10
N VAL A 20 14.14 -4.61 -13.69
CA VAL A 20 12.90 -4.69 -14.47
C VAL A 20 11.67 -4.40 -13.61
N ILE A 21 11.61 -4.92 -12.38
CA ILE A 21 10.51 -4.61 -11.44
C ILE A 21 10.47 -3.12 -11.12
N LEU A 22 11.60 -2.52 -10.79
CA LEU A 22 11.68 -1.09 -10.45
C LEU A 22 11.23 -0.20 -11.61
N GLU A 23 11.66 -0.52 -12.85
CA GLU A 23 11.26 0.21 -14.04
C GLU A 23 9.75 0.08 -14.31
N ARG A 24 9.21 -1.15 -14.26
CA ARG A 24 7.79 -1.40 -14.48
C ARG A 24 6.91 -0.77 -13.41
N LEU A 25 7.31 -0.84 -12.14
CA LEU A 25 6.59 -0.22 -11.05
C LEU A 25 6.58 1.31 -11.22
N GLY A 26 7.72 1.93 -11.52
CA GLY A 26 7.79 3.37 -11.79
C GLY A 26 6.90 3.80 -12.96
N ASN A 27 6.92 3.04 -14.05
CA ASN A 27 6.06 3.29 -15.21
C ASN A 27 4.58 3.13 -14.84
N LEU A 28 4.21 2.07 -14.12
CA LEU A 28 2.83 1.83 -13.70
C LEU A 28 2.32 2.96 -12.81
N LEU A 29 3.11 3.38 -11.81
CA LEU A 29 2.78 4.49 -10.92
C LEU A 29 2.49 5.77 -11.71
N GLN A 30 3.36 6.14 -12.65
CA GLN A 30 3.16 7.33 -13.49
C GLN A 30 1.94 7.23 -14.39
N HIS A 31 1.68 6.07 -15.00
CA HIS A 31 0.52 5.88 -15.87
C HIS A 31 -0.79 5.96 -15.08
N VAL A 32 -0.85 5.32 -13.92
CA VAL A 32 -2.02 5.37 -13.02
C VAL A 32 -2.25 6.80 -12.55
N GLU A 33 -1.21 7.50 -12.11
CA GLU A 33 -1.30 8.90 -11.69
C GLU A 33 -1.82 9.81 -12.82
N SER A 34 -1.28 9.65 -14.02
CA SER A 34 -1.68 10.45 -15.19
C SER A 34 -3.12 10.19 -15.62
N TYR A 35 -3.58 8.94 -15.55
CA TYR A 35 -4.93 8.56 -15.97
C TYR A 35 -6.01 9.01 -14.97
N TYR A 36 -5.76 8.82 -13.67
CA TYR A 36 -6.73 9.14 -12.62
C TYR A 36 -6.58 10.56 -12.06
N GLY A 37 -5.53 11.29 -12.42
CA GLY A 37 -5.25 12.64 -11.92
C GLY A 37 -4.96 12.70 -10.42
N SER A 38 -4.62 11.58 -9.81
CA SER A 38 -4.32 11.45 -8.38
C SER A 38 -3.19 10.44 -8.17
N LYS A 39 -2.31 10.72 -7.20
CA LYS A 39 -1.21 9.81 -6.87
C LYS A 39 -1.75 8.49 -6.34
N PRO A 40 -1.35 7.33 -6.90
CA PRO A 40 -1.68 6.05 -6.32
C PRO A 40 -0.97 5.83 -4.98
N ILE A 41 -1.60 5.02 -4.12
CA ILE A 41 -1.00 4.50 -2.89
C ILE A 41 -0.30 3.19 -3.21
N ILE A 42 0.87 2.97 -2.63
CA ILE A 42 1.60 1.70 -2.77
C ILE A 42 1.23 0.81 -1.60
N TYR A 43 0.52 -0.29 -1.85
CA TYR A 43 0.39 -1.36 -0.88
C TYR A 43 1.63 -2.27 -0.94
N THR A 44 2.16 -2.64 0.23
CA THR A 44 3.33 -3.52 0.30
C THR A 44 3.50 -4.14 1.69
N ASP A 45 4.20 -5.29 1.75
CA ASP A 45 4.70 -5.90 2.97
C ASP A 45 6.15 -5.48 3.28
N GLU A 46 6.70 -5.97 4.39
CA GLU A 46 8.05 -5.61 4.84
C GLU A 46 9.16 -6.06 3.86
N GLU A 47 9.01 -7.24 3.25
CA GLU A 47 10.02 -7.80 2.35
C GLU A 47 10.06 -7.00 1.03
N ASN A 48 8.90 -6.80 0.42
CA ASN A 48 8.75 -6.05 -0.82
C ASN A 48 9.12 -4.58 -0.63
N TYR A 49 8.77 -3.99 0.52
CA TYR A 49 9.19 -2.65 0.87
C TYR A 49 10.72 -2.52 0.86
N LYS A 50 11.45 -3.40 1.55
CA LYS A 50 12.93 -3.36 1.59
C LYS A 50 13.54 -3.53 0.21
N ASN A 51 12.98 -4.41 -0.62
CA ASN A 51 13.54 -4.75 -1.92
C ASN A 51 13.28 -3.69 -2.99
N TYR A 52 12.08 -3.12 -3.02
CA TYR A 52 11.59 -2.31 -4.15
C TYR A 52 11.23 -0.87 -3.79
N ILE A 53 10.83 -0.60 -2.54
CA ILE A 53 10.24 0.69 -2.17
C ILE A 53 11.19 1.55 -1.35
N ALA A 54 11.88 1.01 -0.35
CA ALA A 54 12.72 1.76 0.57
C ALA A 54 13.78 2.62 -0.16
N GLY A 55 13.88 3.89 0.24
CA GLY A 55 14.74 4.89 -0.41
C GLY A 55 14.36 5.23 -1.86
N ARG A 56 13.20 4.78 -2.34
CA ARG A 56 12.60 5.06 -3.65
C ARG A 56 11.15 5.44 -3.45
N PHE A 57 10.51 6.00 -4.48
CA PHE A 57 9.07 6.25 -4.50
C PHE A 57 8.52 7.03 -3.27
N SER A 58 9.35 7.83 -2.60
CA SER A 58 8.99 8.59 -1.39
C SER A 58 7.91 9.64 -1.62
N GLY A 59 7.63 9.96 -2.88
CA GLY A 59 6.52 10.81 -3.30
C GLY A 59 5.14 10.14 -3.31
N TYR A 60 5.07 8.83 -3.04
CA TYR A 60 3.84 8.04 -2.92
C TYR A 60 3.62 7.59 -1.48
N LEU A 61 2.40 7.69 -0.96
CA LEU A 61 2.05 7.17 0.36
C LEU A 61 1.94 5.65 0.34
N LEU A 62 2.16 5.03 1.50
CA LEU A 62 2.06 3.59 1.68
C LEU A 62 0.72 3.15 2.27
N TRP A 63 0.23 2.00 1.81
CA TRP A 63 -0.69 1.14 2.52
C TRP A 63 0.12 -0.05 3.03
N TYR A 64 0.66 0.08 4.23
CA TYR A 64 1.71 -0.83 4.70
C TYR A 64 1.12 -1.99 5.49
N ARG A 65 1.47 -3.23 5.13
CA ARG A 65 1.10 -4.41 5.91
C ARG A 65 2.10 -4.66 7.03
N SER A 66 1.60 -4.69 8.26
CA SER A 66 2.40 -4.99 9.46
C SER A 66 1.53 -5.62 10.55
N ILE A 67 1.64 -6.92 10.77
CA ILE A 67 0.68 -7.64 11.61
C ILE A 67 1.12 -7.80 13.08
N PHE A 68 2.40 -7.55 13.37
CA PHE A 68 2.96 -7.72 14.73
C PHE A 68 3.16 -6.39 15.47
N SER A 69 3.32 -5.30 14.73
CA SER A 69 3.60 -3.98 15.29
C SER A 69 3.05 -2.88 14.39
N ARG A 70 2.91 -1.67 14.95
CA ARG A 70 2.64 -0.47 14.17
C ARG A 70 3.76 -0.27 13.15
N PRO A 71 3.47 0.20 11.92
CA PRO A 71 4.51 0.54 10.95
C PRO A 71 5.45 1.61 11.52
N ASP A 72 6.73 1.27 11.66
CA ASP A 72 7.84 2.17 11.98
C ASP A 72 8.93 1.98 10.92
N LEU A 73 8.85 2.82 9.89
CA LEU A 73 9.70 2.71 8.71
C LEU A 73 11.03 3.45 8.93
N PRO A 74 12.18 2.82 8.63
CA PRO A 74 13.50 3.34 8.99
C PRO A 74 13.85 4.65 8.27
N ASP A 75 13.35 4.86 7.05
CA ASP A 75 13.58 6.07 6.25
C ASP A 75 12.48 7.14 6.44
N LYS A 76 11.56 6.91 7.39
CA LYS A 76 10.40 7.79 7.66
C LYS A 76 9.47 7.99 6.46
N HIS A 77 9.42 7.03 5.53
CA HIS A 77 8.40 6.97 4.49
C HIS A 77 7.00 7.03 5.13
N GLN A 78 6.17 7.94 4.63
CA GLN A 78 4.83 8.15 5.15
C GLN A 78 3.87 7.05 4.68
N TRP A 79 3.03 6.57 5.59
CA TRP A 79 1.95 5.62 5.30
C TRP A 79 0.59 6.26 5.60
N ALA A 80 -0.37 6.01 4.71
CA ALA A 80 -1.76 6.44 4.83
C ALA A 80 -2.63 5.35 5.45
N PHE A 81 -2.38 4.09 5.11
CA PHE A 81 -3.13 2.95 5.60
C PHE A 81 -2.19 1.91 6.21
N TRP A 82 -2.71 1.21 7.22
CA TRP A 82 -2.02 0.11 7.88
C TRP A 82 -2.92 -1.12 7.88
N GLN A 83 -2.51 -2.16 7.16
CA GLN A 83 -3.13 -3.48 7.25
C GLN A 83 -2.56 -4.22 8.47
N TYR A 84 -3.39 -4.37 9.49
CA TYR A 84 -2.95 -4.86 10.81
C TYR A 84 -3.41 -6.28 11.11
N ASN A 85 -4.44 -6.78 10.41
CA ASN A 85 -4.99 -8.10 10.68
C ASN A 85 -5.55 -8.75 9.40
N PRO A 86 -4.89 -9.78 8.84
CA PRO A 86 -5.35 -10.47 7.64
C PRO A 86 -6.37 -11.59 7.92
N VAL A 87 -6.69 -11.84 9.20
CA VAL A 87 -7.60 -12.91 9.62
C VAL A 87 -8.82 -12.36 10.35
N GLY A 88 -9.23 -11.14 10.00
CA GLY A 88 -10.43 -10.51 10.52
C GLY A 88 -11.68 -11.33 10.24
N ARG A 89 -12.63 -11.29 11.17
CA ARG A 89 -13.96 -11.88 11.00
C ARG A 89 -15.00 -10.83 11.34
N LEU A 90 -15.81 -10.46 10.36
CA LEU A 90 -16.86 -9.46 10.52
C LEU A 90 -18.22 -10.14 10.62
N GLN A 91 -18.93 -9.85 11.71
CA GLN A 91 -20.30 -10.33 11.88
C GLN A 91 -21.17 -9.81 10.73
N GLY A 92 -21.86 -10.73 10.05
CA GLY A 92 -22.74 -10.41 8.92
C GLY A 92 -22.07 -10.50 7.54
N TYR A 93 -20.75 -10.67 7.47
CA TYR A 93 -20.09 -10.96 6.20
C TYR A 93 -20.38 -12.40 5.74
N ARG A 94 -20.74 -12.55 4.46
CA ARG A 94 -21.09 -13.84 3.82
C ARG A 94 -20.38 -14.01 2.47
N GLY A 95 -19.12 -13.62 2.39
CA GLY A 95 -18.28 -13.87 1.21
C GLY A 95 -17.74 -15.31 1.16
N GLN A 96 -17.12 -15.66 0.03
CA GLN A 96 -16.45 -16.95 -0.14
C GLN A 96 -15.21 -17.07 0.74
N GLU A 97 -14.44 -15.98 0.83
CA GLU A 97 -13.28 -15.90 1.72
C GLU A 97 -13.73 -15.77 3.17
N TYR A 98 -13.24 -16.64 4.04
CA TYR A 98 -13.66 -16.63 5.44
C TYR A 98 -12.98 -15.52 6.25
N PHE A 99 -11.79 -15.10 5.82
CA PHE A 99 -10.96 -14.08 6.45
C PHE A 99 -11.01 -12.77 5.67
N ILE A 100 -10.97 -11.67 6.41
CA ILE A 100 -11.05 -10.31 5.85
C ILE A 100 -9.87 -9.51 6.40
N ASP A 101 -9.15 -8.85 5.50
CA ASP A 101 -8.12 -7.90 5.86
C ASP A 101 -8.73 -6.67 6.55
N LEU A 102 -8.18 -6.32 7.71
CA LEU A 102 -8.57 -5.14 8.46
C LEU A 102 -7.48 -4.09 8.42
N ASP A 103 -7.91 -2.87 8.12
CA ASP A 103 -7.04 -1.73 7.89
C ASP A 103 -7.46 -0.53 8.74
N ILE A 104 -6.48 0.31 9.08
CA ILE A 104 -6.75 1.61 9.68
C ILE A 104 -6.10 2.72 8.86
N PHE A 105 -6.78 3.87 8.81
CA PHE A 105 -6.24 5.10 8.24
C PHE A 105 -5.42 5.88 9.26
N ASN A 106 -4.30 6.46 8.82
CA ASN A 106 -3.41 7.29 9.64
C ASN A 106 -3.92 8.73 9.77
N GLY A 107 -5.05 8.93 10.44
CA GLY A 107 -5.61 10.26 10.61
C GLY A 107 -6.97 10.28 11.28
N THR A 108 -7.53 11.49 11.37
CA THR A 108 -8.90 11.70 11.85
C THR A 108 -9.91 11.40 10.75
N ARG A 109 -11.19 11.34 11.12
CA ARG A 109 -12.30 11.22 10.17
C ARG A 109 -12.30 12.37 9.15
N ASP A 110 -12.15 13.61 9.61
CA ASP A 110 -12.15 14.78 8.74
C ASP A 110 -11.00 14.71 7.71
N LEU A 111 -9.81 14.29 8.15
CA LEU A 111 -8.67 14.05 7.25
C LEU A 111 -9.01 12.96 6.22
N PHE A 112 -9.62 11.85 6.65
CA PHE A 112 -10.03 10.76 5.77
C PHE A 112 -11.05 11.21 4.71
N GLU A 113 -12.00 12.07 5.08
CA GLU A 113 -13.00 12.61 4.16
C GLU A 113 -12.37 13.49 3.07
N THR A 114 -11.29 14.22 3.39
CA THR A 114 -10.56 15.08 2.44
C THR A 114 -9.39 14.40 1.72
N PHE A 115 -8.92 13.25 2.22
CA PHE A 115 -7.75 12.52 1.74
C PHE A 115 -7.74 12.27 0.22
N PRO A 116 -8.86 11.90 -0.44
CA PRO A 116 -8.88 11.72 -1.89
C PRO A 116 -8.45 12.89 -2.76
N THR A 117 -8.45 14.11 -2.19
CA THR A 117 -8.31 15.36 -2.95
C THR A 117 -7.04 16.14 -2.63
N GLY A 118 -6.16 15.65 -1.76
CA GLY A 118 -4.95 16.39 -1.41
C GLY A 118 -3.99 15.63 -0.51
N TRP A 119 -2.85 15.24 -1.09
CA TRP A 119 -1.58 14.91 -0.43
C TRP A 119 -0.44 14.88 -1.46
#